data_AF-A0AA86MKW3-F1
#
_entry.id   AF-A0AA86MKW3-F1
#
_cell.length_a   1.000
_cell.length_b   1.000
_cell.length_c   1.000
_cell.angle_alpha   90.00
_cell.angle_beta   90.00
_cell.angle_gamma   90.00
#
_symmetry.space_group_name_H-M   'P 1'
#
loop_
_entity.id
_entity.type
_entity.pdbx_description
1 polymer ?
#
loop_
_entity_poly.entity_id
_entity_poly.type
_entity_poly.pdbx_seq_one_letter_code
_entity_poly.pdbx_strand_id
1 'polypeptide(L)'
;MQKRSGIKLEHFINLYNKFVEMHINPEQFKGVKTKTKGNILEEIISAITIDTKIFDLYRNITNNSNEYDIIIEPSELAKNMYNAIPKVVYQPIICECKNYTDKTIGVTWIGKLYMLLSMANVKIGIIFSYDGVIGENEWTDFKGLIKNIFKRWDSYT
;
A
#
# COMPACT_ATOMS: atom_id res chain seq x y z
N MET A 1 18.35 23.30 -19.94
CA MET A 1 17.84 21.99 -19.48
C MET A 1 17.02 22.22 -18.22
N GLN A 2 15.69 22.14 -18.30
CA GLN A 2 14.83 22.26 -17.11
C GLN A 2 15.12 21.08 -16.18
N LYS A 3 15.53 21.37 -14.93
CA LYS A 3 15.52 20.39 -13.84
C LYS A 3 14.08 19.88 -13.74
N ARG A 4 13.82 18.68 -14.29
CA ARG A 4 12.56 17.98 -14.08
C ARG A 4 12.41 17.85 -12.58
N SER A 5 11.34 18.39 -12.01
CA SER A 5 10.98 18.21 -10.61
C SER A 5 10.56 16.75 -10.40
N GLY A 6 11.51 15.84 -10.49
CA GLY A 6 11.38 14.52 -9.90
C GLY A 6 11.20 14.71 -8.40
N ILE A 7 10.51 13.77 -7.78
CA ILE A 7 10.39 13.52 -6.32
C ILE A 7 11.14 14.56 -5.51
N LYS A 8 10.43 15.33 -4.67
CA LYS A 8 11.09 16.18 -3.66
C LYS A 8 11.85 15.23 -2.74
N LEU A 9 13.04 14.85 -3.16
CA LEU A 9 13.76 13.68 -2.65
C LEU A 9 14.07 13.91 -1.18
N GLU A 10 14.38 15.15 -0.83
CA GLU A 10 14.52 15.61 0.54
C GLU A 10 13.24 15.45 1.37
N HIS A 11 12.08 15.77 0.81
CA HIS A 11 10.79 15.56 1.50
C HIS A 11 10.53 14.07 1.74
N PHE A 12 10.72 13.23 0.72
CA PHE A 12 10.61 11.78 0.85
C PHE A 12 11.59 11.23 1.89
N ILE A 13 12.86 11.62 1.83
CA ILE A 13 13.90 11.20 2.78
C ILE A 13 13.53 11.61 4.21
N ASN A 14 13.02 12.83 4.41
CA ASN A 14 12.60 13.30 5.72
C ASN A 14 11.43 12.49 6.28
N LEU A 15 10.43 12.17 5.45
CA LEU A 15 9.32 11.30 5.82
C LEU A 15 9.79 9.88 6.15
N TYR A 16 10.65 9.31 5.31
CA TYR A 16 11.21 7.98 5.49
C TYR A 16 12.07 7.89 6.75
N ASN A 17 12.95 8.85 7.00
CA ASN A 17 13.79 8.87 8.19
C ASN A 17 12.94 8.97 9.46
N LYS A 18 11.93 9.84 9.46
CA LYS A 18 10.99 9.97 10.59
C LYS A 18 10.21 8.68 10.82
N PHE A 19 9.75 8.04 9.73
CA PHE A 19 9.11 6.73 9.77
C PHE A 19 10.04 5.71 10.45
N VAL A 20 11.28 5.56 9.98
CA VAL A 20 12.28 4.65 10.56
C VAL A 20 12.59 4.98 12.02
N GLU A 21 12.81 6.25 12.36
CA GLU A 21 13.12 6.71 13.72
C GLU A 21 12.00 6.31 14.72
N MET A 22 10.74 6.49 14.31
CA MET A 22 9.57 6.12 15.12
C MET A 22 9.41 4.61 15.32
N HIS A 23 10.04 3.80 14.48
CA HIS A 23 10.04 2.34 14.60
C HIS A 23 11.18 1.84 15.47
N ILE A 24 12.39 2.36 15.29
CA ILE A 24 13.58 1.91 16.04
C ILE A 24 13.58 2.40 17.50
N ASN A 25 12.93 3.54 17.79
CA ASN A 25 12.90 4.15 19.13
C ASN A 25 11.48 4.18 19.73
N PRO A 26 10.79 3.03 19.90
CA PRO A 26 9.37 3.02 20.28
C PRO A 26 9.09 3.70 21.63
N GLU A 27 10.02 3.62 22.59
CA GLU A 27 9.88 4.25 23.91
C GLU A 27 9.91 5.79 23.84
N GLN A 28 10.70 6.38 22.93
CA GLN A 28 10.74 7.84 22.71
C GLN A 28 9.41 8.37 22.14
N PHE A 29 8.68 7.51 21.41
CA PHE A 29 7.41 7.86 20.78
C PHE A 29 6.21 7.18 21.46
N LYS A 30 6.38 6.76 22.71
CA LYS A 30 5.34 6.14 23.56
C LYS A 30 4.29 7.18 23.94
N GLY A 31 3.31 7.35 23.07
CA GLY A 31 2.28 8.40 23.19
C GLY A 31 1.91 9.02 21.85
N VAL A 32 2.71 8.78 20.80
CA VAL A 32 2.30 9.13 19.44
C VAL A 32 1.16 8.21 19.00
N LYS A 33 0.05 8.81 18.61
CA LYS A 33 -1.14 8.09 18.16
C LYS A 33 -0.81 7.21 16.95
N THR A 34 -1.37 6.01 16.92
CA THR A 34 -1.29 5.07 15.77
C THR A 34 -1.67 5.77 14.46
N LYS A 35 -2.72 6.60 14.47
CA LYS A 35 -3.12 7.44 13.34
C LYS A 35 -1.96 8.29 12.78
N THR A 36 -1.12 8.88 13.63
CA THR A 36 0.03 9.68 13.18
C THR A 36 1.04 8.84 12.40
N LYS A 37 1.25 7.58 12.79
CA LYS A 37 2.11 6.64 12.04
C LYS A 37 1.48 6.24 10.70
N GLY A 38 0.16 6.04 10.67
CA GLY A 38 -0.60 5.80 9.43
C GLY A 38 -0.47 6.95 8.44
N ASN A 39 -0.69 8.17 8.92
CA ASN A 39 -0.54 9.36 8.09
C ASN A 39 0.84 9.47 7.45
N ILE A 40 1.92 9.08 8.14
CA ILE A 40 3.27 9.11 7.55
C ILE A 40 3.40 8.12 6.38
N LEU A 41 2.82 6.91 6.49
CA LEU A 41 2.76 5.97 5.36
C LEU A 41 2.00 6.55 4.19
N GLU A 42 0.84 7.15 4.46
CA GLU A 42 0.03 7.80 3.43
C GLU A 42 0.78 8.92 2.72
N GLU A 43 1.53 9.75 3.46
CA GLU A 43 2.36 10.81 2.88
C GLU A 43 3.55 10.26 2.08
N ILE A 44 4.15 9.15 2.50
CA ILE A 44 5.21 8.48 1.74
C ILE A 44 4.67 7.97 0.40
N ILE A 45 3.51 7.30 0.41
CA ILE A 45 2.84 6.82 -0.81
C ILE A 45 2.51 8.02 -1.71
N SER A 46 2.03 9.12 -1.12
CA SER A 46 1.75 10.34 -1.85
C SER A 46 2.98 10.95 -2.50
N ALA A 47 4.12 11.01 -1.80
CA ALA A 47 5.36 11.50 -2.37
C ALA A 47 5.86 10.61 -3.53
N ILE A 48 5.72 9.29 -3.43
CA ILE A 48 6.08 8.36 -4.52
C ILE A 48 5.14 8.55 -5.72
N THR A 49 3.85 8.65 -5.47
CA THR A 49 2.81 8.67 -6.51
C THR A 49 2.70 10.03 -7.21
N ILE A 50 2.50 11.11 -6.46
CA ILE A 50 2.22 12.44 -7.02
C ILE A 50 3.47 13.01 -7.68
N ASP A 51 4.62 12.89 -7.03
CA ASP A 51 5.84 13.51 -7.57
C ASP A 51 6.38 12.79 -8.82
N THR A 52 6.05 11.51 -9.01
CA THR A 52 6.42 10.78 -10.24
C THR A 52 5.48 11.09 -11.41
N LYS A 53 4.29 11.65 -11.15
CA LYS A 53 3.21 11.88 -12.13
C LYS A 53 2.75 10.61 -12.86
N ILE A 54 3.14 9.43 -12.38
CA ILE A 54 2.74 8.15 -12.97
C ILE A 54 1.33 7.78 -12.51
N PHE A 55 0.95 8.18 -11.30
CA PHE A 55 -0.34 7.86 -10.72
C PHE A 55 -1.04 9.11 -10.16
N ASP A 56 -2.36 9.10 -10.24
CA ASP A 56 -3.26 9.95 -9.47
C ASP A 56 -3.59 9.25 -8.14
N LEU A 57 -3.86 10.02 -7.08
CA LEU A 57 -4.03 9.51 -5.72
C LEU A 57 -5.33 9.97 -5.09
N TYR A 58 -6.03 9.01 -4.48
CA TYR A 58 -7.31 9.19 -3.81
C TYR A 58 -7.18 8.66 -2.37
N ARG A 59 -7.45 9.49 -1.35
CA ARG A 59 -7.30 9.15 0.08
C ARG A 59 -8.66 8.96 0.75
N ASN A 60 -8.71 8.13 1.79
CA ASN A 60 -9.85 7.98 2.70
C ASN A 60 -11.17 7.75 1.94
N ILE A 61 -11.14 6.81 0.99
CA ILE A 61 -12.33 6.51 0.19
C ILE A 61 -13.22 5.59 1.02
N THR A 62 -14.38 6.09 1.40
CA THR A 62 -15.41 5.31 2.08
C THR A 62 -16.50 4.95 1.08
N ASN A 63 -16.82 3.66 0.97
CA ASN A 63 -18.05 3.19 0.35
C ASN A 63 -18.93 2.58 1.45
N ASN A 64 -20.24 2.43 1.21
CA ASN A 64 -21.30 2.07 2.17
C ASN A 64 -20.99 0.92 3.16
N SER A 65 -19.95 0.11 2.95
CA SER A 65 -19.53 -0.96 3.85
C SER A 65 -18.02 -1.10 4.06
N ASN A 66 -17.17 -0.31 3.39
CA ASN A 66 -15.71 -0.46 3.45
C ASN A 66 -14.98 0.89 3.44
N GLU A 67 -13.89 0.97 4.19
CA GLU A 67 -12.92 2.06 4.15
C GLU A 67 -11.66 1.58 3.42
N TYR A 68 -11.25 2.33 2.41
CA TYR A 68 -9.97 2.16 1.71
C TYR A 68 -9.04 3.29 2.15
N ASP A 69 -7.83 2.95 2.60
CA ASP A 69 -6.86 3.97 3.04
C ASP A 69 -6.45 4.85 1.86
N ILE A 70 -5.93 4.23 0.79
CA ILE A 70 -5.53 4.90 -0.44
C ILE A 70 -5.92 4.05 -1.66
N ILE A 71 -6.38 4.73 -2.71
CA ILE A 71 -6.47 4.18 -4.07
C ILE A 71 -5.55 5.02 -4.95
N ILE A 72 -4.72 4.36 -5.77
CA ILE A 72 -3.94 5.03 -6.82
C ILE A 72 -4.41 4.54 -8.19
N GLU A 73 -4.43 5.42 -9.16
CA GLU A 73 -4.79 5.10 -10.55
C GLU A 73 -3.71 5.62 -11.49
N PRO A 74 -3.39 4.95 -12.60
CA PRO A 74 -2.51 5.51 -13.61
C PRO A 74 -3.00 6.89 -14.03
N SER A 75 -2.10 7.86 -14.07
CA SER A 75 -2.43 9.20 -14.54
C SER A 75 -2.73 9.19 -16.04
N GLU A 76 -3.37 10.24 -16.55
CA GLU A 76 -3.55 10.43 -17.99
C GLU A 76 -2.21 10.41 -18.74
N LEU A 77 -1.13 10.92 -18.13
CA LEU A 77 0.21 10.83 -18.71
C LEU A 77 0.65 9.37 -18.84
N ALA A 78 0.49 8.56 -17.78
CA ALA A 78 0.84 7.15 -17.81
C ALA A 78 0.00 6.37 -18.84
N LYS A 79 -1.32 6.59 -18.90
CA LYS A 79 -2.22 5.95 -19.88
C LYS A 79 -1.81 6.24 -21.33
N ASN A 80 -1.35 7.46 -21.62
CA ASN A 80 -0.93 7.88 -22.96
C ASN A 80 0.51 7.46 -23.30
N MET A 81 1.35 7.13 -22.31
CA MET A 81 2.69 6.57 -22.52
C MET A 81 2.61 5.05 -22.66
N TYR A 82 2.32 4.58 -23.88
CA TYR A 82 2.16 3.15 -24.16
C TYR A 82 3.42 2.35 -23.76
N ASN A 83 3.23 1.30 -22.94
CA ASN A 83 4.26 0.34 -22.47
C ASN A 83 5.32 0.83 -21.47
N ALA A 84 5.14 1.98 -20.80
CA ALA A 84 6.11 2.40 -19.76
C ALA A 84 6.05 1.53 -18.48
N ILE A 85 4.90 0.90 -18.22
CA ILE A 85 4.64 0.04 -17.05
C ILE A 85 3.85 -1.23 -17.46
N PRO A 86 3.86 -2.31 -16.64
CA PRO A 86 3.14 -3.54 -16.97
C PRO A 86 1.63 -3.34 -17.18
N LYS A 87 1.02 -4.07 -18.13
CA LYS A 87 -0.40 -3.93 -18.49
C LYS A 87 -1.36 -4.03 -17.29
N VAL A 88 -1.03 -4.90 -16.33
CA VAL A 88 -1.84 -5.11 -15.12
C VAL A 88 -1.91 -3.87 -14.23
N VAL A 89 -0.95 -2.95 -14.34
CA VAL A 89 -0.90 -1.70 -13.57
C VAL A 89 -1.86 -0.64 -14.13
N TYR A 90 -2.37 -0.79 -15.36
CA TYR A 90 -3.33 0.16 -15.96
C TYR A 90 -4.77 -0.02 -15.45
N GLN A 91 -4.95 -0.02 -14.14
CA GLN A 91 -6.23 -0.09 -13.43
C GLN A 91 -6.05 0.54 -12.04
N PRO A 92 -7.12 0.80 -11.28
CA PRO A 92 -7.00 1.22 -9.90
C PRO A 92 -6.21 0.20 -9.06
N ILE A 93 -5.42 0.68 -8.10
CA ILE A 93 -4.64 -0.15 -7.18
C ILE A 93 -5.05 0.26 -5.77
N ILE A 94 -5.43 -0.73 -4.97
CA ILE A 94 -5.79 -0.52 -3.56
C ILE A 94 -4.52 -0.56 -2.71
N CYS A 95 -4.29 0.47 -1.91
CA CYS A 95 -3.14 0.60 -1.03
C CYS A 95 -3.63 0.63 0.43
N GLU A 96 -3.28 -0.41 1.19
CA GLU A 96 -3.63 -0.55 2.61
C GLU A 96 -2.41 -0.25 3.49
N CYS A 97 -2.57 0.59 4.51
CA CYS A 97 -1.48 1.00 5.40
C CYS A 97 -1.63 0.35 6.77
N LYS A 98 -0.74 -0.59 7.11
CA LYS A 98 -0.70 -1.20 8.44
C LYS A 98 0.25 -0.41 9.37
N ASN A 99 -0.28 0.13 10.47
CA ASN A 99 0.46 0.98 11.41
C ASN A 99 0.34 0.59 12.90
N TYR A 100 -0.34 -0.52 13.23
CA TYR A 100 -0.58 -0.92 14.63
C TYR A 100 0.70 -1.38 15.35
N THR A 101 0.70 -1.26 16.67
CA THR A 101 1.76 -1.66 17.61
C THR A 101 2.08 -3.14 17.64
N ASP A 102 1.23 -3.95 17.01
CA ASP A 102 1.26 -5.40 17.12
C ASP A 102 2.17 -5.91 16.01
N LYS A 103 3.32 -6.45 16.45
CA LYS A 103 4.41 -6.95 15.63
C LYS A 103 3.84 -7.82 14.51
N THR A 104 4.18 -7.52 13.24
CA THR A 104 4.01 -8.33 12.01
C THR A 104 2.65 -8.33 11.29
N ILE A 105 2.68 -8.42 9.96
CA ILE A 105 1.48 -8.64 9.10
C ILE A 105 1.01 -10.08 9.29
N GLY A 106 -0.16 -10.28 9.91
CA GLY A 106 -0.80 -11.59 10.00
C GLY A 106 -1.70 -11.91 8.80
N VAL A 107 -2.04 -13.20 8.65
CA VAL A 107 -2.79 -13.75 7.50
C VAL A 107 -4.15 -13.06 7.27
N THR A 108 -4.73 -12.50 8.34
CA THR A 108 -5.98 -11.72 8.31
C THR A 108 -5.90 -10.49 7.41
N TRP A 109 -4.73 -9.85 7.29
CA TRP A 109 -4.55 -8.68 6.43
C TRP A 109 -4.59 -9.02 4.94
N ILE A 110 -4.11 -10.21 4.55
CA ILE A 110 -4.27 -10.70 3.18
C ILE A 110 -5.73 -11.01 2.89
N GLY A 111 -6.44 -11.62 3.84
CA GLY A 111 -7.88 -11.83 3.73
C GLY A 111 -8.64 -10.51 3.54
N LYS A 112 -8.31 -9.48 4.33
CA LYS A 112 -8.86 -8.12 4.20
C LYS A 112 -8.58 -7.55 2.80
N LEU A 113 -7.32 -7.53 2.38
CA LEU A 113 -6.94 -7.01 1.07
C LEU A 113 -7.64 -7.75 -0.07
N TYR A 114 -7.68 -9.09 -0.02
CA TYR A 114 -8.39 -9.89 -1.02
C TYR A 114 -9.88 -9.56 -1.08
N MET A 115 -10.55 -9.40 0.07
CA MET A 115 -11.96 -9.03 0.13
C MET A 115 -12.19 -7.66 -0.54
N LEU A 116 -11.34 -6.67 -0.25
CA LEU A 116 -11.41 -5.34 -0.87
C LEU A 116 -11.21 -5.40 -2.38
N LEU A 117 -10.20 -6.15 -2.85
CA LEU A 117 -9.93 -6.37 -4.28
C LEU A 117 -11.12 -7.02 -4.99
N SER A 118 -11.67 -8.07 -4.40
CA SER A 118 -12.82 -8.82 -4.94
C SER A 118 -14.07 -7.94 -5.03
N MET A 119 -14.40 -7.21 -3.95
CA MET A 119 -15.57 -6.32 -3.92
C MET A 119 -15.45 -5.14 -4.88
N ALA A 120 -14.24 -4.61 -5.08
CA ALA A 120 -13.97 -3.50 -5.99
C ALA A 120 -13.73 -3.94 -7.45
N ASN A 121 -13.67 -5.25 -7.72
CA ASN A 121 -13.25 -5.82 -9.02
C ASN A 121 -11.88 -5.27 -9.49
N VAL A 122 -10.92 -5.18 -8.55
CA VAL A 122 -9.56 -4.69 -8.76
C VAL A 122 -8.57 -5.86 -8.65
N LYS A 123 -7.53 -5.90 -9.49
CA LYS A 123 -6.59 -7.03 -9.53
C LYS A 123 -5.29 -6.81 -8.75
N ILE A 124 -4.97 -5.58 -8.36
CA ILE A 124 -3.73 -5.26 -7.64
C ILE A 124 -4.06 -4.57 -6.32
N GLY A 125 -3.50 -5.13 -5.24
CA GLY A 125 -3.45 -4.50 -3.93
C GLY A 125 -2.03 -4.48 -3.40
N ILE A 126 -1.68 -3.43 -2.65
CA ILE A 126 -0.38 -3.26 -2.01
C ILE A 126 -0.61 -3.00 -0.52
N ILE A 127 0.11 -3.70 0.36
CA ILE A 127 0.12 -3.39 1.78
C ILE A 127 1.45 -2.71 2.11
N PHE A 128 1.37 -1.53 2.72
CA PHE A 128 2.49 -0.80 3.27
C PHE A 128 2.55 -1.04 4.79
N SER A 129 3.73 -1.43 5.30
CA SER A 129 3.92 -1.78 6.71
C SER A 129 5.37 -1.60 7.14
N TYR A 130 5.57 -1.37 8.44
CA TYR A 130 6.87 -1.44 9.09
C TYR A 130 7.40 -2.88 9.14
N ASP A 131 6.56 -3.78 9.64
CA ASP A 131 6.94 -5.16 9.85
C ASP A 131 6.67 -5.97 8.59
N GLY A 132 7.52 -6.97 8.40
CA GLY A 132 7.27 -8.03 7.44
C GLY A 132 6.09 -8.92 7.83
N VAL A 133 5.92 -9.96 7.05
CA VAL A 133 4.83 -10.92 7.13
C VAL A 133 5.12 -12.00 8.19
N ILE A 134 4.10 -12.47 8.92
CA ILE A 134 4.21 -13.62 9.86
C ILE A 134 4.58 -14.88 9.08
N GLY A 135 5.52 -15.63 9.64
CA GLY A 135 5.87 -16.98 9.25
C GLY A 135 7.33 -17.20 9.57
N GLU A 136 7.62 -18.01 10.59
CA GLU A 136 8.98 -18.49 10.84
C GLU A 136 9.51 -19.09 9.53
N ASN A 137 10.49 -18.41 8.93
CA ASN A 137 11.27 -18.76 7.75
C ASN A 137 10.53 -18.94 6.39
N GLU A 138 9.22 -19.21 6.29
CA GLU A 138 8.62 -19.63 5.00
C GLU A 138 7.22 -19.12 4.59
N TRP A 139 6.57 -18.23 5.35
CA TRP A 139 5.27 -17.63 4.96
C TRP A 139 4.16 -18.68 4.73
N THR A 140 4.21 -19.81 5.44
CA THR A 140 3.40 -21.00 5.16
C THR A 140 1.90 -20.73 5.24
N ASP A 141 1.45 -19.98 6.24
CA ASP A 141 0.03 -19.62 6.41
C ASP A 141 -0.47 -18.71 5.29
N PHE A 142 0.37 -17.79 4.83
CA PHE A 142 0.10 -16.91 3.70
C PHE A 142 -0.05 -17.70 2.42
N LYS A 143 0.91 -18.60 2.14
CA LYS A 143 0.86 -19.52 0.99
C LYS A 143 -0.40 -20.38 1.03
N GLY A 144 -0.78 -20.89 2.21
CA GLY A 144 -1.99 -21.67 2.42
C GLY A 144 -3.27 -20.89 2.07
N LEU A 145 -3.42 -19.67 2.60
CA LEU A 145 -4.54 -18.81 2.28
C LEU A 145 -4.58 -18.44 0.79
N ILE A 146 -3.45 -18.03 0.22
CA ILE A 146 -3.34 -17.69 -1.21
C ILE A 146 -3.76 -18.89 -2.07
N LYS A 147 -3.26 -20.09 -1.78
CA LYS A 147 -3.64 -21.31 -2.50
C LYS A 147 -5.14 -21.61 -2.41
N ASN A 148 -5.75 -21.38 -1.24
CA ASN A 148 -7.19 -21.56 -1.06
C ASN A 148 -8.01 -20.51 -1.83
N ILE A 149 -7.55 -19.27 -1.87
CA ILE A 149 -8.15 -18.20 -2.67
C ILE A 149 -8.10 -18.57 -4.16
N PHE A 150 -6.92 -18.94 -4.67
CA PHE A 150 -6.75 -19.33 -6.07
C PHE A 150 -7.62 -20.52 -6.46
N LYS A 151 -7.63 -21.59 -5.65
CA LYS A 151 -8.49 -22.76 -5.90
C LYS A 151 -9.97 -22.40 -6.02
N ARG A 152 -10.45 -21.49 -5.17
CA ARG A 152 -11.84 -21.01 -5.23
C ARG A 152 -12.07 -20.20 -6.49
N TRP A 153 -11.14 -19.33 -6.86
CA TRP A 153 -11.23 -18.54 -8.08
C TRP A 153 -11.35 -19.41 -9.34
N ASP A 154 -10.51 -20.44 -9.47
CA ASP A 154 -10.54 -21.38 -10.60
C ASP A 154 -11.86 -22.17 -10.68
N SER A 155 -12.55 -22.38 -9.56
CA SER A 155 -13.87 -23.05 -9.55
C SER A 155 -15.04 -22.16 -9.96
N TYR A 156 -14.83 -20.85 -10.16
CA TYR A 156 -15.85 -19.90 -10.63
C TYR A 156 -15.59 -19.39 -12.07
N THR A 157 -14.51 -19.82 -12.72
CA THR A 157 -14.16 -19.53 -14.12
C THR A 157 -14.30 -20.78 -14.98
#